data_AF-A0A3M2GU72-F1
#
_entry.id   AF-A0A3M2GU72-F1
#
_cell.length_a   1.000
_cell.length_b   1.000
_cell.length_c   1.000
_cell.angle_alpha   90.00
_cell.angle_beta   90.00
_cell.angle_gamma   90.00
#
_symmetry.space_group_name_H-M   'P 1'
#
loop_
_entity.id
_entity.type
_entity.pdbx_description
1 polymer ?
#
loop_
_entity_poly.entity_id
_entity_poly.type
_entity_poly.pdbx_seq_one_letter_code
_entity_poly.pdbx_strand_id
1 'polypeptide(L)'
;MTGLLPARRIARIEHMFAFGVVERPAPAGGAACVAEAAGASDPEAGLVEAAGVLAGVEVTGWGRRRLVELLEAVAALEAACAAVRVKATAAIDALGDAGADGVSSWKTISGCSEREARRAKKRAAVLGEMPAVTDALSAGRLNVETADVLVEAASRAGTEAVEGELLGLVAGEDADGARRTVERWLTKRETAADVEARLARQRRRRRG
;
A
#
# COMPACT_ATOMS: atom_id res chain seq x y z
N MET A 1 -20.84 38.63 53.88
CA MET A 1 -19.51 38.01 54.12
C MET A 1 -19.38 36.84 53.17
N THR A 2 -18.55 37.05 52.16
CA THR A 2 -18.32 36.22 50.98
C THR A 2 -17.10 35.33 51.23
N GLY A 3 -17.15 34.05 50.86
CA GLY A 3 -15.99 33.15 50.92
C GLY A 3 -16.39 31.73 50.52
N LEU A 4 -16.41 31.43 49.23
CA LEU A 4 -15.35 30.72 48.47
C LEU A 4 -15.19 29.25 48.86
N LEU A 5 -15.90 28.41 48.09
CA LEU A 5 -15.66 26.98 47.92
C LEU A 5 -14.23 26.73 47.40
N PRO A 6 -13.46 25.79 47.99
CA PRO A 6 -12.22 25.35 47.38
C PRO A 6 -12.46 24.25 46.34
N ALA A 7 -11.65 24.35 45.30
CA ALA A 7 -11.59 23.52 44.11
C ALA A 7 -11.08 22.09 44.36
N ARG A 8 -11.56 21.19 43.50
CA ARG A 8 -10.85 20.11 42.78
C ARG A 8 -9.66 19.43 43.50
N ARG A 9 -9.79 18.12 43.74
CA ARG A 9 -8.69 17.15 43.60
C ARG A 9 -9.21 15.86 42.95
N ILE A 10 -9.13 15.81 41.63
CA ILE A 10 -9.11 14.54 40.88
C ILE A 10 -7.68 14.03 41.00
N ALA A 11 -7.51 12.86 41.61
CA ALA A 11 -6.23 12.18 41.71
C ALA A 11 -5.71 11.86 40.30
N ARG A 12 -4.57 12.44 39.97
CA ARG A 12 -3.78 12.21 38.77
C ARG A 12 -3.01 10.91 38.99
N ILE A 13 -3.45 9.81 38.39
CA ILE A 13 -2.65 8.58 38.31
C ILE A 13 -1.68 8.77 37.15
N GLU A 14 -0.44 9.12 37.51
CA GLU A 14 0.71 9.08 36.61
C GLU A 14 1.15 7.62 36.47
N HIS A 15 0.75 6.96 35.39
CA HIS A 15 1.43 5.75 34.93
C HIS A 15 2.35 6.11 33.76
N MET A 16 3.59 6.33 34.16
CA MET A 16 4.82 6.37 33.38
C MET A 16 5.02 5.02 32.69
N PHE A 17 4.62 4.88 31.42
CA PHE A 17 5.06 3.78 30.57
C PHE A 17 6.31 4.21 29.80
N ALA A 18 7.45 3.70 30.26
CA ALA A 18 8.73 3.77 29.59
C ALA A 18 8.65 2.96 28.28
N PHE A 19 8.62 3.66 27.14
CA PHE A 19 8.86 3.05 25.83
C PHE A 19 10.37 2.81 25.69
N GLY A 20 10.80 1.56 25.85
CA GLY A 20 12.13 1.12 25.46
C GLY A 20 12.27 1.22 23.94
N VAL A 21 13.03 2.21 23.48
CA VAL A 21 13.48 2.33 22.09
C VAL A 21 14.47 1.19 21.83
N VAL A 22 14.08 0.21 21.02
CA VAL A 22 15.02 -0.72 20.40
C VAL A 22 15.67 0.04 19.24
N GLU A 23 16.82 0.66 19.48
CA GLU A 23 17.67 1.21 18.43
C GLU A 23 18.20 0.06 17.57
N ARG A 24 17.87 0.09 16.28
CA ARG A 24 18.43 -0.80 15.26
C ARG A 24 19.52 -0.03 14.52
N PRO A 25 20.74 -0.57 14.34
CA PRO A 25 21.84 0.18 13.75
C PRO A 25 21.59 0.48 12.27
N ALA A 26 21.91 1.71 11.87
CA ALA A 26 21.88 2.16 10.47
C ALA A 26 23.03 1.52 9.68
N PRO A 27 22.81 1.07 8.42
CA PRO A 27 23.92 0.74 7.54
C PRO A 27 24.47 2.01 6.90
N ALA A 28 25.78 2.15 7.01
CA ALA A 28 26.58 3.19 6.38
C ALA A 28 26.48 3.15 4.85
N GLY A 29 26.54 4.33 4.23
CA GLY A 29 26.56 4.50 2.79
C GLY A 29 27.81 3.91 2.13
N GLY A 30 27.62 3.42 0.90
CA GLY A 30 28.67 3.00 -0.01
C GLY A 30 28.08 2.88 -1.41
N ALA A 31 28.55 3.73 -2.31
CA ALA A 31 28.11 3.82 -3.69
C ALA A 31 28.49 2.57 -4.52
N ALA A 32 27.59 2.25 -5.47
CA ALA A 32 27.81 1.57 -6.74
C ALA A 32 28.75 0.35 -6.79
N CYS A 33 28.13 -0.83 -6.82
CA CYS A 33 28.56 -1.89 -7.71
C CYS A 33 27.30 -2.40 -8.42
N VAL A 34 27.25 -2.27 -9.74
CA VAL A 34 26.29 -3.02 -10.55
C VAL A 34 26.69 -4.48 -10.39
N ALA A 35 26.04 -5.18 -9.47
CA ALA A 35 26.21 -6.61 -9.32
C ALA A 35 25.60 -7.25 -10.57
N GLU A 36 26.46 -7.71 -11.45
CA GLU A 36 26.15 -8.72 -12.46
C GLU A 36 25.39 -9.84 -11.74
N ALA A 37 24.13 -10.05 -12.10
CA ALA A 37 23.25 -11.04 -11.48
C ALA A 37 23.71 -12.45 -11.89
N ALA A 38 24.81 -12.91 -11.29
CA ALA A 38 25.25 -14.28 -11.36
C ALA A 38 24.19 -15.17 -10.67
N GLY A 39 23.47 -15.94 -11.49
CA GLY A 39 22.61 -17.03 -11.02
C GLY A 39 21.20 -16.61 -10.58
N ALA A 40 20.53 -15.70 -11.28
CA ALA A 40 19.10 -15.53 -11.10
C ALA A 40 18.39 -16.83 -11.53
N SER A 41 17.90 -17.60 -10.55
CA SER A 41 16.93 -18.67 -10.76
C SER A 41 15.82 -18.15 -11.68
N ASP A 42 15.46 -18.92 -12.70
CA ASP A 42 14.39 -18.56 -13.63
C ASP A 42 13.13 -18.21 -12.83
N PRO A 43 12.73 -16.92 -12.80
CA PRO A 43 11.62 -16.46 -11.96
C PRO A 43 10.30 -17.08 -12.41
N GLU A 44 10.17 -17.45 -13.68
CA GLU A 44 8.99 -18.16 -14.19
C GLU A 44 8.89 -19.57 -13.59
N ALA A 45 9.99 -20.34 -13.66
CA ALA A 45 10.06 -21.66 -13.06
C ALA A 45 9.76 -21.63 -11.55
N GLY A 46 10.29 -20.64 -10.84
CA GLY A 46 10.03 -20.46 -9.40
C GLY A 46 8.55 -20.17 -9.08
N LEU A 47 7.86 -19.39 -9.91
CA LEU A 47 6.42 -19.12 -9.75
C LEU A 47 5.57 -20.38 -10.02
N VAL A 48 5.94 -21.18 -11.02
CA VAL A 48 5.26 -22.45 -11.33
C VAL A 48 5.44 -23.45 -10.19
N GLU A 49 6.64 -23.56 -9.64
CA GLU A 49 6.92 -24.42 -8.48
C GLU A 49 6.10 -23.96 -7.26
N ALA A 50 6.11 -22.66 -6.94
CA ALA A 50 5.34 -22.11 -5.83
C ALA A 50 3.83 -22.37 -5.99
N ALA A 51 3.29 -22.22 -7.20
CA ALA A 51 1.90 -22.55 -7.50
C ALA A 51 1.60 -24.04 -7.26
N GLY A 52 2.51 -24.93 -7.66
CA GLY A 52 2.41 -26.36 -7.38
C GLY A 52 2.40 -26.69 -5.88
N VAL A 53 3.27 -26.05 -5.10
CA VAL A 53 3.31 -26.20 -3.63
C VAL A 53 1.99 -25.75 -3.01
N LEU A 54 1.46 -24.60 -3.40
CA LEU A 54 0.21 -24.06 -2.88
C LEU A 54 -0.99 -24.94 -3.20
N ALA A 55 -1.02 -25.54 -4.40
CA ALA A 55 -2.09 -26.44 -4.81
C ALA A 55 -2.17 -27.73 -3.95
N GLY A 56 -1.08 -28.10 -3.29
CA GLY A 56 -1.00 -29.27 -2.40
C GLY A 56 -1.26 -28.98 -0.91
N VAL A 57 -1.61 -27.75 -0.53
CA VAL A 57 -1.79 -27.39 0.89
C VAL A 57 -3.12 -27.93 1.43
N GLU A 58 -3.03 -28.94 2.28
CA GLU A 58 -4.16 -29.47 3.06
C GLU A 58 -4.19 -28.83 4.46
N VAL A 59 -5.26 -28.09 4.75
CA VAL A 59 -5.43 -27.35 6.03
C VAL A 59 -6.18 -28.13 7.10
N THR A 60 -6.60 -29.36 6.79
CA THR A 60 -7.41 -30.18 7.69
C THR A 60 -6.64 -30.52 8.97
N GLY A 61 -7.28 -30.32 10.13
CA GLY A 61 -6.67 -30.57 11.44
C GLY A 61 -5.74 -29.46 11.96
N TRP A 62 -5.58 -28.34 11.22
CA TRP A 62 -4.77 -27.22 11.69
C TRP A 62 -5.47 -26.41 12.77
N GLY A 63 -4.69 -25.93 13.75
CA GLY A 63 -5.19 -25.00 14.78
C GLY A 63 -5.32 -23.57 14.25
N ARG A 64 -6.17 -22.76 14.90
CA ARG A 64 -6.45 -21.34 14.53
C ARG A 64 -5.19 -20.53 14.23
N ARG A 65 -4.20 -20.57 15.12
CA ARG A 65 -2.95 -19.80 14.96
C ARG A 65 -2.26 -20.11 13.62
N ARG A 66 -2.15 -21.39 13.28
CA ARG A 66 -1.49 -21.82 12.05
C ARG A 66 -2.26 -21.40 10.80
N LEU A 67 -3.59 -21.42 10.86
CA LEU A 67 -4.45 -20.92 9.79
C LEU A 67 -4.28 -19.41 9.59
N VAL A 68 -4.16 -18.63 10.66
CA VAL A 68 -3.89 -17.20 10.58
C VAL A 68 -2.51 -16.92 9.96
N GLU A 69 -1.46 -17.62 10.41
CA GLU A 69 -0.11 -17.51 9.83
C GLU A 69 -0.11 -17.85 8.31
N LEU A 70 -0.90 -18.84 7.88
CA LEU A 70 -1.07 -19.16 6.47
C LEU A 70 -1.75 -18.00 5.71
N LEU A 71 -2.83 -17.44 6.24
CA LEU A 71 -3.54 -16.32 5.61
C LEU A 71 -2.64 -15.07 5.48
N GLU A 72 -1.81 -14.80 6.49
CA GLU A 72 -0.81 -13.72 6.44
C GLU A 72 0.22 -13.96 5.33
N ALA A 73 0.72 -15.18 5.20
CA ALA A 73 1.66 -15.55 4.13
C ALA A 73 1.04 -15.45 2.73
N VAL A 74 -0.22 -15.89 2.57
CA VAL A 74 -0.96 -15.76 1.31
C VAL A 74 -1.15 -14.28 0.94
N ALA A 75 -1.55 -13.44 1.89
CA ALA A 75 -1.71 -12.01 1.64
C ALA A 75 -0.38 -11.34 1.22
N ALA A 76 0.74 -11.74 1.82
CA ALA A 76 2.07 -11.26 1.44
C ALA A 76 2.45 -11.70 0.02
N LEU A 77 2.14 -12.94 -0.35
CA LEU A 77 2.36 -13.45 -1.70
C LEU A 77 1.52 -12.70 -2.75
N GLU A 78 0.23 -12.45 -2.47
CA GLU A 78 -0.64 -11.67 -3.34
C GLU A 78 -0.11 -10.26 -3.57
N ALA A 79 0.39 -9.61 -2.51
CA ALA A 79 1.05 -8.31 -2.59
C ALA A 79 2.30 -8.35 -3.49
N ALA A 80 3.16 -9.36 -3.32
CA ALA A 80 4.34 -9.56 -4.16
C ALA A 80 3.97 -9.77 -5.64
N CYS A 81 2.98 -10.63 -5.92
CA CYS A 81 2.46 -10.86 -7.26
C CYS A 81 1.88 -9.58 -7.89
N ALA A 82 1.18 -8.76 -7.11
CA ALA A 82 0.69 -7.46 -7.57
C ALA A 82 1.85 -6.52 -7.92
N ALA A 83 2.91 -6.48 -7.12
CA ALA A 83 4.07 -5.64 -7.40
C ALA A 83 4.86 -6.11 -8.64
N VAL A 84 5.05 -7.42 -8.81
CA VAL A 84 5.66 -7.99 -10.03
C VAL A 84 4.84 -7.60 -11.27
N ARG A 85 3.51 -7.65 -11.17
CA ARG A 85 2.62 -7.20 -12.26
C ARG A 85 2.83 -5.74 -12.60
N VAL A 86 2.91 -4.85 -11.60
CA VAL A 86 3.22 -3.43 -11.83
C VAL A 86 4.55 -3.27 -12.57
N LYS A 87 5.61 -3.93 -12.09
CA LYS A 87 6.94 -3.87 -12.69
C LYS A 87 6.95 -4.39 -14.13
N ALA A 88 6.31 -5.52 -14.39
CA ALA A 88 6.19 -6.10 -15.72
C ALA A 88 5.38 -5.21 -16.67
N THR A 89 4.26 -4.64 -16.22
CA THR A 89 3.47 -3.71 -17.02
C THR A 89 4.27 -2.46 -17.38
N ALA A 90 4.94 -1.84 -16.41
CA ALA A 90 5.78 -0.67 -16.65
C ALA A 90 6.94 -0.99 -17.61
N ALA A 91 7.55 -2.18 -17.49
CA ALA A 91 8.59 -2.63 -18.39
C ALA A 91 8.07 -2.84 -19.82
N ILE A 92 6.87 -3.42 -20.01
CA ILE A 92 6.23 -3.57 -21.33
C ILE A 92 5.93 -2.20 -21.92
N ASP A 93 5.33 -1.29 -21.15
CA ASP A 93 4.99 0.05 -21.63
C ASP A 93 6.25 0.84 -22.07
N ALA A 94 7.38 0.62 -21.39
CA ALA A 94 8.67 1.21 -21.74
C ALA A 94 9.29 0.66 -23.04
N LEU A 95 8.86 -0.52 -23.53
CA LEU A 95 9.33 -1.05 -24.82
C LEU A 95 8.84 -0.19 -26.00
N GLY A 96 7.76 0.57 -25.83
CA GLY A 96 7.27 1.50 -26.84
C GLY A 96 6.73 0.83 -28.11
N ASP A 97 6.42 -0.47 -28.06
CA ASP A 97 5.87 -1.22 -29.17
C ASP A 97 4.46 -0.71 -29.51
N ALA A 98 4.26 -0.36 -30.78
CA ALA A 98 3.10 0.37 -31.32
C ALA A 98 1.75 -0.38 -31.24
N GLY A 99 1.31 -0.77 -30.05
CA GLY A 99 0.00 -1.37 -29.80
C GLY A 99 -0.11 -2.30 -28.60
N ALA A 100 1.00 -2.68 -27.94
CA ALA A 100 0.98 -3.58 -26.79
C ALA A 100 1.15 -2.79 -25.49
N ASP A 101 0.06 -2.26 -24.93
CA ASP A 101 0.09 -1.74 -23.56
C ASP A 101 0.12 -2.93 -22.58
N GLY A 102 1.02 -2.91 -21.59
CA GLY A 102 1.26 -4.05 -20.69
C GLY A 102 0.01 -4.50 -19.93
N VAL A 103 -0.98 -3.61 -19.84
CA VAL A 103 -2.26 -3.92 -19.22
C VAL A 103 -3.20 -4.69 -20.14
N SER A 104 -3.21 -4.39 -21.44
CA SER A 104 -3.98 -5.09 -22.46
C SER A 104 -3.48 -6.53 -22.60
N SER A 105 -2.16 -6.73 -22.52
CA SER A 105 -1.52 -8.05 -22.44
C SER A 105 -2.00 -8.82 -21.20
N TRP A 106 -1.99 -8.20 -20.02
CA TRP A 106 -2.48 -8.85 -18.80
C TRP A 106 -3.98 -9.20 -18.86
N LYS A 107 -4.82 -8.31 -19.39
CA LYS A 107 -6.26 -8.56 -19.53
C LYS A 107 -6.53 -9.79 -20.41
N THR A 108 -5.71 -9.99 -21.44
CA THR A 108 -5.83 -11.13 -22.36
C THR A 108 -5.40 -12.44 -21.70
N ILE A 109 -4.35 -12.40 -20.87
CA ILE A 109 -3.74 -13.60 -20.26
C ILE A 109 -4.51 -14.09 -19.02
N SER A 110 -5.02 -13.16 -18.19
CA SER A 110 -5.42 -13.49 -16.82
C SER A 110 -6.84 -14.05 -16.63
N GLY A 111 -7.71 -13.97 -17.64
CA GLY A 111 -9.11 -14.43 -17.52
C GLY A 111 -9.92 -13.76 -16.40
N CYS A 112 -9.41 -12.69 -15.78
CA CYS A 112 -10.01 -12.04 -14.63
C CYS A 112 -11.21 -11.17 -15.01
N SER A 113 -12.08 -10.88 -14.02
CA SER A 113 -13.26 -10.03 -14.25
C SER A 113 -12.86 -8.63 -14.74
N GLU A 114 -13.70 -8.01 -15.57
CA GLU A 114 -13.40 -6.68 -16.13
C GLU A 114 -13.14 -5.61 -15.05
N ARG A 115 -13.82 -5.71 -13.91
CA ARG A 115 -13.63 -4.79 -12.77
C ARG A 115 -12.26 -4.97 -12.13
N GLU A 116 -11.83 -6.21 -11.95
CA GLU A 116 -10.54 -6.55 -11.37
C GLU A 116 -9.40 -6.16 -12.31
N ALA A 117 -9.56 -6.46 -13.61
CA ALA A 117 -8.64 -6.01 -14.65
C ALA A 117 -8.48 -4.48 -14.64
N ARG A 118 -9.59 -3.73 -14.48
CA ARG A 118 -9.54 -2.26 -14.41
C ARG A 118 -8.87 -1.73 -13.15
N ARG A 119 -9.07 -2.37 -11.99
CA ARG A 119 -8.38 -2.00 -10.75
C ARG A 119 -6.88 -2.29 -10.84
N ALA A 120 -6.52 -3.46 -11.36
CA ALA A 120 -5.13 -3.81 -11.62
C ALA A 120 -4.48 -2.86 -12.65
N LYS A 121 -5.20 -2.48 -13.71
CA LYS A 121 -4.79 -1.44 -14.69
C LYS A 121 -4.43 -0.14 -13.99
N LYS A 122 -5.38 0.40 -13.22
CA LYS A 122 -5.23 1.68 -12.53
C LYS A 122 -4.06 1.63 -11.56
N ARG A 123 -3.93 0.55 -10.78
CA ARG A 123 -2.81 0.36 -9.87
C ARG A 123 -1.48 0.34 -10.61
N ALA A 124 -1.34 -0.50 -11.63
CA ALA A 124 -0.08 -0.64 -12.36
C ALA A 124 0.39 0.67 -12.99
N ALA A 125 -0.54 1.43 -13.60
CA ALA A 125 -0.23 2.72 -14.19
C ALA A 125 0.29 3.73 -13.14
N VAL A 126 -0.39 3.87 -12.01
CA VAL A 126 -0.03 4.89 -11.00
C VAL A 126 1.15 4.43 -10.14
N LEU A 127 1.26 3.14 -9.82
CA LEU A 127 2.39 2.59 -9.05
C LEU A 127 3.69 2.54 -9.87
N GLY A 128 3.61 2.48 -11.20
CA GLY A 128 4.79 2.64 -12.07
C GLY A 128 5.50 3.99 -11.86
N GLU A 129 4.76 5.01 -11.43
CA GLU A 129 5.27 6.34 -11.08
C GLU A 129 5.60 6.49 -9.59
N MET A 130 5.40 5.44 -8.78
CA MET A 130 5.66 5.41 -7.33
C MET A 130 6.53 4.21 -6.94
N PRO A 131 7.85 4.25 -7.24
CA PRO A 131 8.78 3.15 -6.96
C PRO A 131 8.89 2.78 -5.47
N ALA A 132 8.88 3.75 -4.55
CA ALA A 132 8.97 3.48 -3.10
C ALA A 132 7.73 2.76 -2.58
N VAL A 133 6.53 3.10 -3.10
CA VAL A 133 5.29 2.38 -2.77
C VAL A 133 5.34 0.95 -3.34
N THR A 134 5.83 0.79 -4.57
CA THR A 134 5.97 -0.51 -5.22
C THR A 134 6.97 -1.42 -4.49
N ASP A 135 8.06 -0.87 -3.96
CA ASP A 135 9.02 -1.62 -3.15
C ASP A 135 8.47 -1.99 -1.77
N ALA A 136 7.68 -1.12 -1.15
CA ALA A 136 6.98 -1.44 0.09
C ALA A 136 5.93 -2.55 -0.10
N LEU A 137 5.21 -2.55 -1.23
CA LEU A 137 4.30 -3.63 -1.63
C LEU A 137 5.05 -4.94 -1.92
N SER A 138 6.17 -4.86 -2.66
CA SER A 138 7.02 -6.03 -2.97
C SER A 138 7.57 -6.68 -1.71
N ALA A 139 7.91 -5.88 -0.69
CA ALA A 139 8.43 -6.35 0.58
C ALA A 139 7.34 -6.80 1.58
N GLY A 140 6.06 -6.80 1.18
CA GLY A 140 4.93 -7.13 2.06
C GLY A 140 4.70 -6.16 3.22
N ARG A 141 5.34 -4.99 3.20
CA ARG A 141 5.14 -3.93 4.21
C ARG A 141 3.81 -3.20 4.02
N LEU A 142 3.23 -3.31 2.83
CA LEU A 142 1.89 -2.86 2.48
C LEU A 142 1.11 -4.03 1.89
N ASN A 143 -0.18 -4.07 2.14
CA ASN A 143 -1.10 -4.92 1.39
C ASN A 143 -1.66 -4.19 0.16
N VAL A 144 -2.32 -4.94 -0.72
CA VAL A 144 -2.89 -4.41 -1.98
C VAL A 144 -3.95 -3.33 -1.73
N GLU A 145 -4.74 -3.45 -0.67
CA GLU A 145 -5.76 -2.45 -0.33
C GLU A 145 -5.15 -1.12 0.09
N THR A 146 -4.06 -1.15 0.86
CA THR A 146 -3.32 0.05 1.27
C THR A 146 -2.68 0.71 0.06
N ALA A 147 -2.14 -0.08 -0.87
CA ALA A 147 -1.64 0.42 -2.14
C ALA A 147 -2.76 1.08 -2.99
N ASP A 148 -3.97 0.51 -3.04
CA ASP A 148 -5.13 1.14 -3.70
C ASP A 148 -5.46 2.50 -3.08
N VAL A 149 -5.43 2.61 -1.75
CA VAL A 149 -5.68 3.88 -1.04
C VAL A 149 -4.62 4.92 -1.39
N LEU A 150 -3.34 4.53 -1.46
CA LEU A 150 -2.25 5.43 -1.85
C LEU A 150 -2.37 5.87 -3.32
N VAL A 151 -2.82 4.98 -4.21
CA VAL A 151 -3.11 5.30 -5.62
C VAL A 151 -4.24 6.33 -5.75
N GLU A 152 -5.31 6.20 -4.95
CA GLU A 152 -6.37 7.22 -4.91
C GLU A 152 -5.87 8.54 -4.31
N ALA A 153 -4.98 8.50 -3.32
CA ALA A 153 -4.36 9.70 -2.75
C ALA A 153 -3.46 10.43 -3.76
N ALA A 154 -2.67 9.68 -4.54
CA ALA A 154 -1.80 10.22 -5.57
C ALA A 154 -2.59 10.97 -6.65
N SER A 155 -3.80 10.49 -6.98
CA SER A 155 -4.71 11.18 -7.90
C SER A 155 -5.18 12.56 -7.39
N ARG A 156 -5.03 12.84 -6.09
CA ARG A 156 -5.47 14.10 -5.44
C ARG A 156 -4.31 15.00 -5.05
N ALA A 157 -3.17 14.44 -4.67
CA ALA A 157 -2.04 15.18 -4.10
C ALA A 157 -0.74 15.05 -4.90
N GLY A 158 -0.72 14.25 -5.97
CA GLY A 158 0.49 13.92 -6.73
C GLY A 158 1.24 12.73 -6.15
N THR A 159 1.95 12.00 -7.01
CA THR A 159 2.77 10.82 -6.66
C THR A 159 3.94 11.19 -5.74
N GLU A 160 4.62 12.31 -6.01
CA GLU A 160 5.76 12.79 -5.21
C GLU A 160 5.38 13.04 -3.72
N ALA A 161 4.24 13.70 -3.47
CA ALA A 161 3.78 13.95 -2.11
C ALA A 161 3.38 12.66 -1.37
N VAL A 162 2.90 11.66 -2.11
CA VAL A 162 2.57 10.35 -1.54
C VAL A 162 3.84 9.61 -1.12
N GLU A 163 4.85 9.56 -1.98
CA GLU A 163 6.11 8.87 -1.68
C GLU A 163 6.93 9.57 -0.60
N GLY A 164 7.03 10.90 -0.66
CA GLY A 164 7.87 11.70 0.24
C GLY A 164 7.32 11.83 1.66
N GLU A 165 5.99 11.77 1.83
CA GLU A 165 5.37 12.01 3.13
C GLU A 165 4.35 10.94 3.54
N LEU A 166 3.36 10.66 2.69
CA LEU A 166 2.21 9.84 3.10
C LEU A 166 2.59 8.38 3.33
N LEU A 167 3.50 7.83 2.53
CA LEU A 167 3.98 6.45 2.64
C LEU A 167 4.54 6.15 4.03
N GLY A 168 5.32 7.08 4.60
CA GLY A 168 5.86 6.92 5.95
C GLY A 168 4.80 6.97 7.06
N LEU A 169 3.69 7.66 6.82
CA LEU A 169 2.59 7.78 7.79
C LEU A 169 1.68 6.54 7.83
N VAL A 170 1.55 5.82 6.72
CA VAL A 170 0.70 4.61 6.63
C VAL A 170 1.47 3.31 6.82
N ALA A 171 2.80 3.37 6.89
CA ALA A 171 3.63 2.18 7.03
C ALA A 171 3.32 1.45 8.35
N GLY A 172 2.84 0.21 8.24
CA GLY A 172 2.47 -0.62 9.39
C GLY A 172 1.05 -0.43 9.93
N GLU A 173 0.24 0.44 9.31
CA GLU A 173 -1.20 0.51 9.60
C GLU A 173 -1.96 -0.60 8.84
N ASP A 174 -3.10 -1.02 9.39
CA ASP A 174 -4.08 -1.79 8.61
C ASP A 174 -4.76 -0.89 7.56
N ALA A 175 -5.48 -1.51 6.60
CA ALA A 175 -6.07 -0.76 5.48
C ALA A 175 -7.06 0.34 5.93
N ASP A 176 -7.80 0.12 7.02
CA ASP A 176 -8.75 1.10 7.54
C ASP A 176 -8.06 2.23 8.32
N GLY A 177 -6.99 1.92 9.04
CA GLY A 177 -6.07 2.88 9.63
C GLY A 177 -5.48 3.77 8.56
N ALA A 178 -4.89 3.15 7.53
CA ALA A 178 -4.30 3.85 6.40
C ALA A 178 -5.32 4.77 5.73
N ARG A 179 -6.57 4.32 5.49
CA ARG A 179 -7.66 5.17 4.97
C ARG A 179 -7.90 6.41 5.83
N ARG A 180 -8.03 6.24 7.14
CA ARG A 180 -8.25 7.37 8.07
C ARG A 180 -7.06 8.32 8.08
N THR A 181 -5.84 7.79 8.03
CA THR A 181 -4.61 8.57 8.01
C THR A 181 -4.48 9.36 6.71
N VAL A 182 -4.74 8.73 5.57
CA VAL A 182 -4.78 9.35 4.24
C VAL A 182 -5.85 10.44 4.17
N GLU A 183 -7.06 10.19 4.66
CA GLU A 183 -8.13 11.19 4.65
C GLU A 183 -7.78 12.40 5.51
N ARG A 184 -7.20 12.19 6.71
CA ARG A 184 -6.73 13.29 7.56
C ARG A 184 -5.59 14.07 6.89
N TRP A 185 -4.66 13.38 6.26
CA TRP A 185 -3.53 13.99 5.55
C TRP A 185 -3.99 14.83 4.35
N LEU A 186 -4.91 14.29 3.53
CA LEU A 186 -5.52 15.01 2.40
C LEU A 186 -6.31 16.22 2.87
N THR A 187 -7.07 16.10 3.96
CA THR A 187 -7.86 17.22 4.52
C THR A 187 -6.96 18.39 4.94
N LYS A 188 -5.78 18.11 5.51
CA LYS A 188 -4.81 19.16 5.87
C LYS A 188 -4.21 19.89 4.67
N ARG A 189 -4.28 19.28 3.48
CA ARG A 189 -3.77 19.82 2.22
C ARG A 189 -4.86 20.43 1.33
N GLU A 190 -6.14 20.28 1.68
CA GLU A 190 -7.22 20.88 0.91
C GLU A 190 -7.08 22.41 0.91
N THR A 191 -7.01 22.97 -0.29
CA THR A 191 -7.05 24.42 -0.46
C THR A 191 -8.49 24.93 -0.33
N ALA A 192 -8.66 26.23 -0.09
CA ALA A 192 -10.00 26.84 -0.08
C ALA A 192 -10.78 26.58 -1.38
N ALA A 193 -10.08 26.53 -2.52
CA ALA A 193 -10.67 26.22 -3.82
C ALA A 193 -11.17 24.76 -3.91
N ASP A 194 -10.45 23.81 -3.32
CA ASP A 194 -10.88 22.39 -3.27
C ASP A 194 -12.14 22.20 -2.43
N VAL A 195 -12.22 22.93 -1.31
CA VAL A 195 -13.38 22.96 -0.44
C VAL A 195 -14.58 23.55 -1.18
N GLU A 196 -14.41 24.68 -1.88
CA GLU A 196 -15.48 25.28 -2.69
C GLU A 196 -15.94 24.36 -3.82
N ALA A 197 -15.03 23.72 -4.55
CA ALA A 197 -15.37 22.76 -5.61
C ALA A 197 -16.16 21.56 -5.06
N ARG A 198 -15.81 21.06 -3.87
CA ARG A 198 -16.56 19.99 -3.19
C ARG A 198 -17.96 20.45 -2.79
N LEU A 199 -18.09 21.63 -2.18
CA LEU A 199 -19.38 22.19 -1.78
C LEU A 199 -20.28 22.47 -3.00
N ALA A 200 -19.71 22.96 -4.10
CA ALA A 200 -20.43 23.16 -5.36
C ALA A 200 -20.99 21.84 -5.92
N ARG A 201 -20.19 20.76 -5.90
CA ARG A 201 -20.66 19.41 -6.27
C ARG A 201 -21.78 18.91 -5.38
N GLN A 202 -21.68 19.08 -4.06
CA GLN A 202 -22.74 18.69 -3.12
C GLN A 202 -24.03 19.48 -3.32
N ARG A 203 -23.93 20.80 -3.55
CA ARG A 203 -25.10 21.64 -3.85
C ARG A 203 -25.81 21.20 -5.13
N ARG A 204 -25.05 20.82 -6.17
CA ARG A 204 -25.62 20.26 -7.42
C ARG A 204 -26.35 18.93 -7.16
N ARG A 205 -25.78 18.04 -6.36
CA ARG A 205 -26.41 16.73 -6.01
C ARG A 205 -27.66 16.84 -5.13
N ARG A 206 -27.85 17.94 -4.40
CA ARG A 206 -29.04 18.18 -3.56
C ARG A 206 -30.16 18.92 -4.30
N ARG A 207 -29.90 19.41 -5.51
CA ARG A 207 -30.83 20.19 -6.32
C ARG A 207 -31.38 19.44 -7.53
N GLY A 208 -30.88 18.23 -7.80
CA GLY A 208 -31.46 17.27 -8.74
C GLY A 208 -32.01 16.09 -7.97
#